data_AF-A0A9D5KAW9-F1
#
_entry.id   AF-A0A9D5KAW9-F1
#
_cell.length_a   1.000
_cell.length_b   1.000
_cell.length_c   1.000
_cell.angle_alpha   90.00
_cell.angle_beta   90.00
_cell.angle_gamma   90.00
#
_symmetry.space_group_name_H-M   'P 1'
#
loop_
_entity.id
_entity.type
_entity.pdbx_description
1 polymer ?
#
loop_
_entity_poly.entity_id
_entity_poly.type
_entity_poly.pdbx_seq_one_letter_code
_entity_poly.pdbx_strand_id
1 'polypeptide(L)'
;MVFKPTNYTLKCVLCGKEYHEDHHRLSCDEDHIPAFLRACYEKSQLQLRKDAQGMFRFGDWLPLRKPIANTGYPIAYKSDGLAQKLGLKELWITFSGYWPERGADMRTCTFKELEAPPVLSR
;
A
#
# COMPACT_ATOMS: atom_id res chain seq x y z
N MET A 1 -10.17 -20.33 -2.76
CA MET A 1 -9.69 -19.54 -1.60
C MET A 1 -10.82 -18.67 -1.12
N VAL A 2 -11.03 -18.59 0.20
CA VAL A 2 -12.06 -17.71 0.77
C VAL A 2 -11.39 -16.36 1.06
N PHE A 3 -11.81 -15.32 0.35
CA PHE A 3 -11.34 -13.96 0.60
C PHE A 3 -11.79 -13.52 2.00
N LYS A 4 -10.86 -12.92 2.77
CA LYS A 4 -11.16 -12.35 4.09
C LYS A 4 -11.03 -10.82 4.04
N PRO A 5 -12.13 -10.08 4.27
CA PRO A 5 -12.07 -8.62 4.42
C PRO A 5 -11.17 -8.21 5.59
N THR A 6 -10.56 -7.04 5.46
CA THR A 6 -9.74 -6.46 6.53
C THR A 6 -10.59 -5.51 7.37
N ASN A 7 -10.53 -5.66 8.68
CA ASN A 7 -11.19 -4.77 9.64
C ASN A 7 -10.24 -3.63 10.04
N TYR A 8 -10.78 -2.42 10.03
CA TYR A 8 -10.09 -1.21 10.46
C TYR A 8 -11.11 -0.12 10.80
N THR A 9 -10.67 0.86 11.59
CA THR A 9 -11.37 2.13 11.84
C THR A 9 -10.60 3.29 11.23
N LEU A 10 -11.24 4.45 11.11
CA LEU A 10 -10.57 5.70 10.78
C LEU A 10 -10.45 6.54 12.05
N LYS A 11 -9.28 7.13 12.28
CA LYS A 11 -9.04 8.02 13.43
C LYS A 11 -8.58 9.38 12.96
N CYS A 12 -9.23 10.44 13.42
CA CYS A 12 -8.77 11.80 13.20
C CYS A 12 -7.41 12.00 13.88
N VAL A 13 -6.42 12.47 13.13
CA VAL A 13 -5.07 12.70 13.67
C VAL A 13 -5.00 13.90 14.64
N LEU A 14 -6.02 14.77 14.65
CA LEU A 14 -6.06 15.96 15.49
C LEU A 14 -6.86 15.73 16.79
N CYS A 15 -8.16 15.42 16.69
CA CYS A 15 -9.03 15.27 17.87
C CYS A 15 -9.11 13.83 18.39
N GLY A 16 -8.61 12.85 17.65
CA GLY A 16 -8.66 11.45 18.03
C GLY A 16 -10.03 10.78 17.88
N LYS A 17 -11.06 11.48 17.38
CA LYS A 17 -12.37 10.88 17.08
C LYS A 17 -12.21 9.71 16.12
N GLU A 18 -12.90 8.63 16.44
CA GLU A 18 -12.90 7.40 15.67
C GLU A 18 -14.19 7.26 14.87
N TYR A 19 -14.05 6.72 13.67
CA TYR A 19 -15.13 6.46 12.74
C TYR A 19 -15.05 5.02 12.27
N HIS A 20 -16.21 4.39 12.12
CA HIS A 20 -16.29 3.18 11.32
C HIS A 20 -16.07 3.54 9.85
N GLU A 21 -15.39 2.66 9.11
CA GLU A 21 -15.22 2.85 7.67
C GLU A 21 -16.58 2.85 6.96
N ASP A 22 -16.90 3.92 6.24
CA ASP A 22 -18.16 4.14 5.50
C ASP A 22 -17.96 4.23 3.97
N HIS A 23 -16.82 3.73 3.48
CA HIS A 23 -16.36 3.73 2.07
C HIS A 23 -16.01 5.09 1.46
N HIS A 24 -16.38 6.22 2.07
CA HIS A 24 -16.27 7.54 1.42
C HIS A 24 -15.71 8.65 2.29
N ARG A 25 -15.56 8.46 3.60
CA ARG A 25 -15.06 9.50 4.49
C ARG A 25 -13.58 9.81 4.23
N LEU A 26 -13.31 11.10 4.00
CA LEU A 26 -11.97 11.63 3.75
C LEU A 26 -11.51 12.63 4.84
N SER A 27 -12.41 13.10 5.69
CA SER A 27 -12.15 14.12 6.70
C SER A 27 -12.92 13.90 8.00
N CYS A 28 -12.40 14.50 9.07
CA CYS A 28 -13.11 14.64 10.34
C CYS A 28 -14.24 15.68 10.22
N ASP A 29 -15.35 15.46 10.94
CA ASP A 29 -16.53 16.33 10.98
C ASP A 29 -16.66 17.14 12.28
N GLU A 30 -15.60 17.18 13.08
CA GLU A 30 -15.53 17.98 14.31
C GLU A 30 -15.14 19.43 14.04
N ASP A 31 -15.47 20.31 14.98
CA ASP A 31 -15.14 21.74 14.91
C ASP A 31 -13.67 22.00 15.26
N HIS A 32 -12.81 21.79 14.26
CA HIS A 32 -11.39 22.11 14.30
C HIS A 32 -10.85 22.32 12.88
N ILE A 33 -9.61 22.77 12.74
CA ILE A 33 -8.96 22.90 11.43
C ILE A 33 -8.96 21.56 10.66
N PRO A 34 -8.96 21.55 9.31
CA PRO A 34 -8.96 20.31 8.54
C PRO A 34 -7.85 19.36 8.96
N ALA A 35 -8.21 18.09 9.18
CA ALA A 35 -7.28 17.05 9.62
C ALA A 35 -7.50 15.75 8.85
N PHE A 36 -6.41 15.05 8.54
CA PHE A 36 -6.46 13.75 7.89
C PHE A 36 -7.03 12.67 8.81
N LEU A 37 -7.62 11.67 8.18
CA LEU A 37 -7.99 10.42 8.84
C LEU A 37 -6.89 9.38 8.62
N ARG A 38 -6.48 8.72 9.70
CA ARG A 38 -5.56 7.59 9.67
C ARG A 38 -6.37 6.29 9.73
N ALA A 39 -6.09 5.37 8.82
CA ALA A 39 -6.59 4.00 8.93
C ALA A 39 -5.89 3.26 10.10
N CYS A 40 -6.68 2.73 11.01
CA CYS A 40 -6.27 1.96 12.18
C CYS A 40 -6.67 0.50 12.00
N TYR A 41 -5.75 -0.31 11.47
CA TYR A 41 -5.95 -1.75 11.24
C TYR A 41 -5.86 -2.54 12.55
N GLU A 42 -6.67 -3.60 12.69
CA GLU A 42 -6.67 -4.47 13.89
C GLU A 42 -5.31 -5.14 14.15
N LYS A 43 -4.57 -5.47 13.09
CA LYS A 43 -3.28 -6.15 13.18
C LYS A 43 -2.16 -5.13 13.31
N SER A 44 -1.50 -5.08 14.45
CA SER A 44 -0.34 -4.22 14.68
C SER A 44 0.99 -4.81 14.21
N GLN A 45 1.06 -6.14 14.05
CA GLN A 45 2.25 -6.84 13.55
C GLN A 45 2.08 -7.25 12.10
N LEU A 46 3.15 -7.10 11.31
CA LEU A 46 3.17 -7.52 9.92
C LEU A 46 3.18 -9.05 9.83
N GLN A 47 2.15 -9.62 9.22
CA GLN A 47 2.11 -11.03 8.85
C GLN A 47 1.83 -11.13 7.35
N LEU A 48 2.77 -11.72 6.61
CA LEU A 48 2.62 -11.89 5.17
C LEU A 48 1.65 -13.04 4.89
N ARG A 49 0.56 -12.74 4.19
CA ARG A 49 -0.40 -13.73 3.70
C ARG A 49 0.25 -14.59 2.62
N LYS A 50 0.49 -15.87 2.92
CA LYS A 50 1.17 -16.82 2.01
C LYS A 50 0.30 -17.24 0.83
N ASP A 51 -1.00 -17.06 0.94
CA ASP A 51 -2.03 -17.38 -0.05
C ASP A 51 -2.38 -16.21 -0.98
N ALA A 52 -1.76 -15.04 -0.79
CA ALA A 52 -1.97 -13.85 -1.62
C ALA A 52 -0.76 -13.56 -2.53
N GLN A 53 -0.99 -12.78 -3.58
CA GLN A 53 0.04 -12.37 -4.54
C GLN A 53 0.31 -10.86 -4.47
N GLY A 54 1.48 -10.46 -5.00
CA GLY A 54 1.87 -9.06 -5.10
C GLY A 54 1.76 -8.29 -3.78
N MET A 55 1.12 -7.13 -3.85
CA MET A 55 0.87 -6.28 -2.69
C MET A 55 -0.18 -6.83 -1.71
N PHE A 56 -1.06 -7.75 -2.14
CA PHE A 56 -2.10 -8.28 -1.25
C PHE A 56 -1.58 -9.26 -0.19
N ARG A 57 -0.30 -9.65 -0.29
CA ARG A 57 0.44 -10.31 0.82
C ARG A 57 0.46 -9.46 2.09
N PHE A 58 0.32 -8.14 1.97
CA PHE A 58 0.24 -7.19 3.08
C PHE A 58 -1.21 -6.91 3.51
N GLY A 59 -2.17 -7.77 3.13
CA GLY A 59 -3.61 -7.49 3.23
C GLY A 59 -4.13 -7.12 4.61
N ASP A 60 -3.47 -7.54 5.68
CA ASP A 60 -3.83 -7.16 7.06
C ASP A 60 -3.67 -5.65 7.33
N TRP A 61 -2.89 -4.95 6.49
CA TRP A 61 -2.65 -3.51 6.52
C TRP A 61 -3.18 -2.78 5.29
N LEU A 62 -4.13 -3.40 4.56
CA LEU A 62 -4.78 -2.83 3.40
C LEU A 62 -6.31 -2.83 3.59
N PRO A 63 -7.06 -1.86 3.02
CA PRO A 63 -8.50 -1.71 3.22
C PRO A 63 -9.33 -2.67 2.35
N LEU A 64 -9.04 -3.97 2.40
CA LEU A 64 -9.62 -4.96 1.48
C LEU A 64 -11.07 -5.32 1.86
N ARG A 65 -12.02 -5.13 0.94
CA ARG A 65 -13.44 -5.55 1.08
C ARG A 65 -13.89 -6.55 0.01
N LYS A 66 -13.23 -6.57 -1.14
CA LYS A 66 -13.45 -7.55 -2.22
C LYS A 66 -12.13 -7.95 -2.89
N PRO A 67 -12.05 -9.14 -3.52
CA PRO A 67 -10.87 -9.51 -4.29
C PRO A 67 -10.72 -8.63 -5.52
N ILE A 68 -9.48 -8.25 -5.84
CA ILE A 68 -9.11 -7.61 -7.10
C ILE A 68 -7.80 -8.24 -7.56
N ALA A 69 -7.68 -8.50 -8.87
CA ALA A 69 -6.45 -9.03 -9.42
C ALA A 69 -5.39 -7.92 -9.48
N ASN A 70 -4.25 -8.15 -8.84
CA ASN A 70 -3.07 -7.31 -8.99
C ASN A 70 -1.81 -8.17 -8.79
N THR A 71 -0.98 -8.25 -9.81
CA THR A 71 0.32 -8.92 -9.77
C THR A 71 1.48 -7.94 -9.61
N GLY A 72 1.23 -6.64 -9.79
CA GLY A 72 2.24 -5.60 -9.72
C GLY A 72 2.80 -5.42 -8.31
N TYR A 73 4.13 -5.44 -8.21
CA TYR A 73 4.87 -5.01 -7.03
C TYR A 73 6.22 -4.43 -7.48
N PRO A 74 6.78 -3.47 -6.73
CA PRO A 74 8.06 -2.89 -7.10
C PRO A 74 9.17 -3.91 -6.86
N ILE A 75 10.20 -3.87 -7.71
CA ILE A 75 11.43 -4.63 -7.50
C ILE A 75 12.49 -3.73 -6.88
N ALA A 76 13.41 -4.31 -6.13
CA ALA A 76 14.61 -3.62 -5.68
C ALA A 76 15.84 -4.21 -6.39
N TYR A 77 16.68 -3.35 -6.97
CA TYR A 77 17.94 -3.77 -7.58
C TYR A 77 19.10 -2.90 -7.12
N LYS A 78 20.30 -3.48 -7.04
CA LYS A 78 21.53 -2.75 -6.75
C LYS A 78 22.01 -2.01 -8.01
N SER A 79 22.31 -0.71 -7.88
CA SER A 79 22.64 0.17 -9.01
C SER A 79 24.13 0.53 -9.01
N ASP A 80 24.96 -0.33 -9.60
CA ASP A 80 26.42 -0.16 -9.55
C ASP A 80 26.92 1.07 -10.32
N GLY A 81 26.35 1.35 -11.50
CA GLY A 81 26.76 2.48 -12.34
C GLY A 81 26.47 3.84 -11.70
N LEU A 82 25.26 4.00 -11.13
CA LEU A 82 24.91 5.22 -10.41
C LEU A 82 25.66 5.33 -9.08
N ALA A 83 25.84 4.20 -8.37
CA ALA A 83 26.62 4.17 -7.13
C ALA A 83 28.05 4.69 -7.35
N GLN A 84 28.72 4.22 -8.40
CA GLN A 84 30.08 4.67 -8.75
C GLN A 84 30.13 6.18 -9.02
N LYS A 85 29.15 6.72 -9.76
CA LYS A 85 29.08 8.16 -10.08
C LYS A 85 28.84 9.02 -8.83
N LEU A 86 28.14 8.48 -7.83
CA LEU A 86 27.84 9.18 -6.58
C LEU A 86 28.84 8.89 -5.45
N GLY A 87 29.84 8.02 -5.67
CA GLY A 87 30.78 7.59 -4.62
C GLY A 87 30.15 6.73 -3.53
N LEU A 88 29.01 6.08 -3.82
CA LEU A 88 28.29 5.23 -2.86
C LEU A 88 28.73 3.77 -3.01
N LYS A 89 28.82 3.05 -1.89
CA LYS A 89 29.14 1.60 -1.88
C LYS A 89 27.89 0.73 -1.97
N GLU A 90 26.79 1.19 -1.38
CA GLU A 90 25.51 0.48 -1.33
C GLU A 90 24.39 1.41 -1.77
N LEU A 91 24.01 1.31 -3.05
CA LEU A 91 22.86 2.01 -3.61
C LEU A 91 21.87 1.00 -4.19
N TRP A 92 20.67 1.00 -3.62
CA TRP A 92 19.54 0.20 -4.09
C TRP A 92 18.46 1.11 -4.63
N ILE A 93 17.86 0.73 -5.75
CA ILE A 93 16.76 1.45 -6.37
C ILE A 93 15.53 0.56 -6.31
N THR A 94 14.48 1.07 -5.69
CA THR A 94 13.13 0.49 -5.78
C THR A 94 12.49 1.00 -7.07
N PHE A 95 12.27 0.09 -8.02
CA PHE A 95 11.71 0.38 -9.32
C PHE A 95 10.24 -0.02 -9.37
N SER A 96 9.38 0.99 -9.52
CA SER A 96 7.94 0.85 -9.70
C SER A 96 7.57 1.06 -11.17
N GLY A 97 7.82 0.06 -12.00
CA GLY A 97 7.50 0.13 -13.43
C GLY A 97 7.56 -1.21 -14.14
N TYR A 98 7.46 -1.17 -15.47
CA TYR A 98 7.52 -2.36 -16.31
C TYR A 98 8.95 -2.59 -16.81
N TRP A 99 9.57 -3.67 -16.33
CA TRP A 99 10.91 -4.13 -16.74
C TRP A 99 10.97 -5.66 -16.67
N PRO A 100 10.42 -6.36 -17.67
CA PRO A 100 10.30 -7.83 -17.67
C PRO A 100 11.62 -8.57 -17.50
N GLU A 101 12.69 -8.07 -18.11
CA GLU A 101 14.04 -8.65 -18.04
C GLU A 101 14.62 -8.63 -16.62
N ARG A 102 14.06 -7.79 -15.73
CA ARG A 102 14.37 -7.76 -14.30
C ARG A 102 13.23 -8.23 -13.39
N GLY A 103 12.16 -8.77 -13.98
CA GLY A 103 11.01 -9.28 -13.23
C GLY A 103 10.06 -8.22 -12.67
N ALA A 104 10.12 -6.97 -13.16
CA ALA A 104 9.14 -5.96 -12.79
C ALA A 104 7.95 -5.98 -13.76
N ASP A 105 6.75 -6.28 -13.26
CA ASP A 105 5.50 -6.42 -14.04
C ASP A 105 4.48 -5.32 -13.71
N MET A 106 4.92 -4.11 -13.32
CA MET A 106 4.01 -2.97 -13.12
C MET A 106 3.73 -2.27 -14.45
N ARG A 107 2.75 -2.79 -15.21
CA ARG A 107 2.47 -2.46 -16.63
C ARG A 107 1.98 -1.04 -16.89
N THR A 108 1.37 -0.40 -15.90
CA THR A 108 0.99 1.02 -15.98
C THR A 108 2.20 1.95 -15.83
N CYS A 109 3.37 1.40 -15.49
CA CYS A 109 4.60 2.15 -15.26
C CYS A 109 4.47 3.25 -14.20
N THR A 110 3.54 3.08 -13.25
CA THR A 110 3.32 4.02 -12.15
C THR A 110 3.14 3.30 -10.83
N PHE A 111 3.58 3.94 -9.75
CA PHE A 111 3.34 3.47 -8.39
C PHE A 111 1.85 3.34 -8.05
N LYS A 112 0.95 3.93 -8.86
CA LYS A 112 -0.51 3.86 -8.66
C LYS A 112 -1.06 2.43 -8.71
N GLU A 113 -0.35 1.47 -9.29
CA GLU A 113 -0.67 0.04 -9.12
C GLU A 113 -0.58 -0.47 -7.68
N LEU A 114 0.03 0.29 -6.77
CA LEU A 114 0.09 -0.01 -5.34
C LEU A 114 -0.99 0.73 -4.53
N GLU A 115 -1.72 1.67 -5.14
CA GLU A 115 -2.70 2.54 -4.48
C GLU A 115 -4.11 2.32 -5.03
N ALA A 116 -4.27 2.25 -6.35
CA ALA A 116 -5.56 2.09 -6.97
C ALA A 116 -6.19 0.72 -6.65
N PRO A 117 -5.48 -0.43 -6.70
CA PRO A 117 -6.09 -1.70 -6.35
C PRO A 117 -6.64 -1.80 -4.91
N PRO A 118 -5.91 -1.43 -3.84
CA PRO A 118 -6.48 -1.47 -2.50
C PRO A 118 -7.65 -0.48 -2.34
N VAL A 119 -7.60 0.71 -2.96
CA VAL A 119 -8.70 1.67 -2.94
C VAL A 119 -9.93 1.12 -3.66
N LEU A 120 -9.76 0.53 -4.84
CA LEU A 120 -10.85 -0.09 -5.60
C LEU A 120 -11.39 -1.36 -4.92
N SER A 121 -10.59 -2.00 -4.07
CA SER A 121 -10.99 -3.17 -3.27
C SER A 121 -11.82 -2.80 -2.04
N ARG A 122 -11.89 -1.52 -1.66
CA ARG A 122 -12.73 -0.99 -0.59
C ARG A 122 -14.21 -0.98 -1.00
#